data_AF-A0A059D486-F1
#
_entry.id   AF-A0A059D486-F1
#
_cell.length_a   1.000
_cell.length_b   1.000
_cell.length_c   1.000
_cell.angle_alpha   90.00
_cell.angle_beta   90.00
_cell.angle_gamma   90.00
#
_symmetry.space_group_name_H-M   'P 1'
#
loop_
_entity.id
_entity.type
_entity.pdbx_description
1 polymer ?
#
loop_
_entity_poly.entity_id
_entity_poly.type
_entity_poly.pdbx_seq_one_letter_code
_entity_poly.pdbx_strand_id
1 'polypeptide(L)'
;MEEAKGLVRHVLLVKFKDGTPPAKMQQIIKNFANLNLDQGFTHVLYLRFDSAKGLAEYMDHPVHAEFANQSLPHLDKHVVIDYEQTVFHT
;
A
#
# COMPACT_ATOMS: atom_id res chain seq x y z
N MET A 1 8.12 -29.15 18.72
CA MET A 1 8.53 -28.40 17.52
C MET A 1 7.33 -27.62 17.02
N GLU A 2 7.60 -26.49 16.37
CA GLU A 2 6.83 -25.95 15.21
C GLU A 2 6.06 -24.63 15.37
N GLU A 3 6.65 -23.64 14.68
CA GLU A 3 6.25 -22.34 14.15
C GLU A 3 5.35 -21.37 14.95
N ALA A 4 5.96 -20.24 15.33
CA ALA A 4 5.28 -19.06 15.86
C ALA A 4 4.55 -18.30 14.73
N LYS A 5 3.22 -18.20 14.85
CA LYS A 5 2.34 -17.50 13.90
C LYS A 5 2.29 -16.00 14.18
N GLY A 6 3.09 -15.23 13.44
CA GLY A 6 2.96 -13.75 13.38
C GLY A 6 1.76 -13.31 12.53
N LEU A 7 1.17 -12.15 12.84
CA LEU A 7 0.10 -11.53 12.06
C LEU A 7 0.67 -10.92 10.75
N VAL A 8 0.03 -11.21 9.61
CA VAL A 8 0.41 -10.74 8.26
C VAL A 8 -0.68 -9.80 7.71
N ARG A 9 -0.30 -8.67 7.09
CA ARG A 9 -1.21 -7.71 6.43
C ARG A 9 -0.94 -7.59 4.93
N HIS A 10 -1.98 -7.80 4.14
CA HIS A 10 -2.00 -7.74 2.67
C HIS A 10 -2.65 -6.44 2.16
N VAL A 11 -1.98 -5.71 1.26
CA VAL A 11 -2.58 -4.59 0.52
C VAL A 11 -2.50 -4.80 -0.98
N LEU A 12 -3.63 -4.59 -1.66
CA LEU A 12 -3.79 -4.67 -3.10
C LEU A 12 -4.36 -3.32 -3.59
N LEU A 13 -3.68 -2.65 -4.52
CA LEU A 13 -4.22 -1.48 -5.23
C LEU A 13 -4.67 -1.89 -6.63
N VAL A 14 -5.94 -1.59 -6.95
CA VAL A 14 -6.53 -1.88 -8.26
C VAL A 14 -7.19 -0.64 -8.83
N LYS A 15 -7.07 -0.45 -10.15
CA LYS A 15 -7.88 0.50 -10.93
C LYS A 15 -8.71 -0.28 -11.93
N PHE A 16 -10.03 -0.11 -11.89
CA PHE A 16 -10.92 -0.70 -12.89
C PHE A 16 -10.88 0.12 -14.19
N LYS A 17 -11.10 -0.54 -15.34
CA LYS A 17 -11.20 0.14 -16.63
C LYS A 17 -12.46 1.00 -16.68
N ASP A 18 -12.38 2.12 -17.40
CA ASP A 18 -13.53 2.99 -17.63
C ASP A 18 -14.66 2.19 -18.33
N GLY A 19 -15.88 2.28 -17.81
CA GLY A 19 -17.04 1.51 -18.27
C GLY A 19 -17.24 0.14 -17.60
N THR A 20 -16.41 -0.26 -16.64
CA THR A 20 -16.68 -1.47 -15.84
C THR A 20 -17.97 -1.27 -15.02
N PRO A 21 -18.96 -2.18 -15.08
CA PRO A 21 -20.18 -2.03 -14.28
C PRO A 21 -19.91 -2.19 -12.77
N PRO A 22 -20.55 -1.40 -11.89
CA PRO A 22 -20.34 -1.47 -10.44
C PRO A 22 -20.56 -2.86 -9.83
N ALA A 23 -21.58 -3.59 -10.30
CA ALA A 23 -21.84 -4.96 -9.85
C ALA A 23 -20.68 -5.92 -10.17
N LYS A 24 -19.99 -5.69 -11.30
CA LYS A 24 -18.83 -6.50 -11.68
C LYS A 24 -17.60 -6.16 -10.83
N MET A 25 -17.38 -4.88 -10.49
CA MET A 25 -16.34 -4.47 -9.56
C MET A 25 -16.53 -5.12 -8.19
N GLN A 26 -17.76 -5.08 -7.65
CA GLN A 26 -18.11 -5.69 -6.36
C GLN A 26 -17.86 -7.21 -6.35
N GLN A 27 -18.22 -7.91 -7.44
CA GLN A 27 -17.95 -9.33 -7.57
C GLN A 27 -16.44 -9.64 -7.58
N ILE A 28 -15.65 -8.84 -8.29
CA ILE A 28 -14.19 -9.01 -8.37
C ILE A 28 -13.52 -8.77 -7.01
N ILE A 29 -13.91 -7.72 -6.29
CA ILE A 29 -13.42 -7.43 -4.92
C ILE A 29 -13.73 -8.60 -3.99
N LYS A 30 -14.97 -9.12 -4.05
CA LYS A 30 -15.39 -10.28 -3.25
C LYS A 30 -14.56 -11.53 -3.56
N ASN A 31 -14.17 -11.73 -4.82
CA ASN A 31 -13.31 -12.85 -5.20
C ASN A 31 -11.87 -12.66 -4.73
N PHE A 32 -11.32 -11.44 -4.80
CA PHE A 32 -9.96 -11.16 -4.33
C PHE A 32 -9.76 -11.41 -2.83
N ALA A 33 -10.77 -11.12 -2.02
CA ALA A 33 -10.76 -11.44 -0.60
C ALA A 33 -10.55 -12.95 -0.31
N ASN A 34 -10.83 -13.83 -1.29
CA ASN A 34 -10.71 -15.27 -1.13
C ASN A 34 -9.37 -15.86 -1.66
N LEU A 35 -8.43 -15.03 -2.16
CA LEU A 35 -7.30 -15.50 -2.99
C LEU A 35 -5.90 -15.41 -2.37
N ASN A 36 -5.71 -15.01 -1.11
CA ASN A 36 -4.37 -14.87 -0.48
C ASN A 36 -3.35 -14.13 -1.38
N LEU A 37 -3.72 -12.95 -1.89
CA LEU A 37 -2.91 -12.21 -2.85
C LEU A 37 -1.75 -11.43 -2.24
N ASP A 38 -1.35 -11.76 -1.02
CA ASP A 38 -0.47 -10.94 -0.19
C ASP A 38 0.99 -10.88 -0.59
N GLN A 39 1.40 -11.78 -1.48
CA GLN A 39 2.76 -11.86 -2.01
C GLN A 39 3.84 -11.89 -0.89
N GLY A 40 3.46 -12.25 0.34
CA GLY A 40 4.33 -12.22 1.51
C GLY A 40 4.56 -10.84 2.15
N PHE A 41 3.84 -9.79 1.73
CA PHE A 41 3.86 -8.51 2.45
C PHE A 41 3.13 -8.63 3.79
N THR A 42 3.69 -8.04 4.85
CA THR A 42 3.20 -8.22 6.23
C THR A 42 2.76 -6.92 6.90
N HIS A 43 3.23 -5.76 6.45
CA HIS A 43 3.00 -4.47 7.07
C HIS A 43 2.61 -3.42 6.04
N VAL A 44 1.84 -2.43 6.49
CA VAL A 44 1.41 -1.26 5.72
C VAL A 44 1.73 -0.05 6.55
N LEU A 45 2.56 0.84 6.01
CA LEU A 45 2.81 2.16 6.56
C LEU A 45 1.94 3.14 5.78
N TYR A 46 1.13 3.93 6.48
CA TYR A 46 0.25 4.92 5.89
C TYR A 46 0.66 6.31 6.39
N LEU A 47 1.11 7.15 5.47
CA LEU A 47 1.43 8.55 5.73
C LEU A 47 0.47 9.42 4.95
N ARG A 48 0.10 10.57 5.52
CA ARG A 48 -0.75 11.56 4.88
C ARG A 48 0.00 12.87 4.80
N PHE A 49 -0.05 13.49 3.62
CA PHE A 49 0.47 14.82 3.36
C PHE A 49 -0.67 15.71 2.90
N ASP A 50 -0.62 17.00 3.26
CA ASP A 50 -1.63 17.97 2.82
C ASP A 50 -1.38 18.45 1.38
N SER A 51 -0.22 18.14 0.79
CA SER A 51 0.11 18.47 -0.61
C SER A 51 1.27 17.63 -1.15
N ALA A 52 1.42 17.60 -2.48
CA ALA A 52 2.58 17.02 -3.16
C ALA A 52 3.90 17.69 -2.74
N LYS A 53 3.87 19.00 -2.43
CA LYS A 53 5.06 19.71 -1.91
C LYS A 53 5.49 19.17 -0.56
N GLY A 54 4.54 18.90 0.34
CA GLY A 54 4.83 18.34 1.66
C GLY A 54 5.45 16.94 1.57
N LEU A 55 5.02 16.12 0.61
CA LEU A 55 5.67 14.84 0.31
C LEU A 55 7.11 15.03 -0.19
N ALA A 56 7.35 15.95 -1.13
CA ALA A 56 8.70 16.21 -1.64
C ALA A 56 9.67 16.68 -0.53
N GLU A 57 9.22 17.59 0.34
CA GLU A 57 10.00 18.06 1.50
C GLU A 57 10.31 16.92 2.48
N TYR A 58 9.37 15.99 2.69
CA TYR A 58 9.60 14.79 3.51
C TYR A 58 10.66 13.87 2.91
N MET A 59 10.61 13.64 1.59
CA MET A 59 11.56 12.77 0.90
C MET A 59 13.00 13.28 0.98
N ASP A 60 13.18 14.60 0.86
CA ASP A 60 14.49 15.28 0.93
C ASP A 60 14.98 15.51 2.37
N HIS A 61 14.17 15.22 3.38
CA HIS A 61 14.55 15.48 4.77
C HIS A 61 15.66 14.52 5.25
N PRO A 62 16.74 15.01 5.89
CA PRO A 62 17.88 14.17 6.29
C PRO A 62 17.48 13.02 7.22
N VAL A 63 16.51 13.24 8.11
CA VAL A 63 15.99 12.17 9.00
C VAL A 63 15.25 11.07 8.23
N HIS A 64 14.59 11.39 7.11
CA HIS A 64 13.97 10.36 6.26
C HIS A 64 15.07 9.50 5.61
N ALA A 65 16.14 10.12 5.09
CA ALA A 65 17.27 9.39 4.52
C ALA A 65 17.99 8.51 5.56
N GLU A 66 18.21 9.02 6.77
CA GLU A 66 18.77 8.23 7.89
C GLU A 66 17.88 7.03 8.25
N PHE A 67 16.57 7.24 8.33
CA PHE A 67 15.60 6.18 8.60
C PHE A 67 15.57 5.13 7.47
N ALA A 68 15.63 5.55 6.20
CA ALA A 68 15.70 4.64 5.07
C ALA A 68 16.97 3.76 5.14
N ASN A 69 18.13 4.36 5.44
CA ASN A 69 19.39 3.63 5.60
C ASN A 69 19.35 2.61 6.75
N GLN A 70 18.64 2.92 7.83
CA GLN A 70 18.46 2.00 8.96
C GLN A 70 17.44 0.89 8.65
N SER A 71 16.37 1.19 7.91
CA SER A 71 15.25 0.27 7.70
C SER A 71 15.44 -0.67 6.51
N LEU A 72 15.91 -0.19 5.36
CA LEU A 72 16.00 -0.96 4.12
C LEU A 72 16.79 -2.27 4.24
N PRO A 73 17.92 -2.36 4.98
CA PRO A 73 18.64 -3.62 5.17
C PRO A 73 17.83 -4.72 5.89
N HIS A 74 16.72 -4.36 6.54
CA HIS A 74 15.85 -5.29 7.28
C HIS A 74 14.55 -5.62 6.55
N LEU A 75 14.33 -5.08 5.35
CA LEU A 75 13.13 -5.35 4.54
C LEU A 75 13.44 -6.36 3.43
N ASP A 76 12.74 -7.50 3.46
CA ASP A 76 12.79 -8.48 2.37
C ASP A 76 12.12 -7.96 1.08
N LYS A 77 11.02 -7.22 1.24
CA LYS A 77 10.29 -6.57 0.13
C LYS A 77 9.71 -5.23 0.59
N HIS A 78 9.70 -4.24 -0.29
CA HIS A 78 8.97 -2.99 -0.07
C HIS A 78 8.39 -2.45 -1.38
N VAL A 79 7.23 -1.81 -1.28
CA VAL A 79 6.59 -1.07 -2.36
C VAL A 79 6.09 0.24 -1.74
N VAL A 80 6.45 1.36 -2.36
CA VAL A 80 5.97 2.69 -1.99
C VAL A 80 5.02 3.16 -3.09
N ILE A 81 3.87 3.72 -2.70
CA ILE A 81 2.87 4.22 -3.63
C ILE A 81 2.45 5.61 -3.17
N ASP A 82 2.79 6.60 -3.99
CA ASP A 82 2.32 7.97 -3.83
C ASP A 82 1.12 8.20 -4.75
N TYR A 83 0.03 8.73 -4.21
CA TYR A 83 -1.18 9.03 -4.98
C TYR A 83 -1.84 10.32 -4.50
N GLU A 84 -2.40 11.08 -5.43
CA GLU A 84 -3.27 12.21 -5.12
C GLU A 84 -4.71 11.72 -4.93
N GLN A 85 -5.35 12.12 -3.84
CA GLN A 85 -6.73 11.77 -3.56
C GLN A 85 -7.66 12.49 -4.55
N THR A 86 -8.13 11.77 -5.57
CA THR A 86 -9.20 12.24 -6.44
C THR A 86 -10.54 11.95 -5.79
N VAL A 87 -11.27 12.99 -5.36
CA VAL A 87 -12.63 12.85 -4.82
C VAL A 87 -13.63 12.81 -5.97
N PHE A 88 -14.27 11.66 -6.17
CA PHE A 88 -15.42 11.54 -7.05
C PHE A 88 -16.67 11.91 -6.27
N HIS A 89 -17.36 12.97 -6.72
CA HIS A 89 -18.70 13.26 -6.25
C HIS A 89 -19.68 12.42 -7.08
N THR A 90 -20.45 11.57 -6.41
CA THR A 90 -21.61 10.86 -6.98
C THR A 90 -22.88 11.62 -6.67
#